data_AF-A0A258JLU4-F1
#
_entry.id   AF-A0A258JLU4-F1
#
_cell.length_a   1.000
_cell.length_b   1.000
_cell.length_c   1.000
_cell.angle_alpha   90.00
_cell.angle_beta   90.00
_cell.angle_gamma   90.00
#
_symmetry.space_group_name_H-M   'P 1'
#
loop_
_entity.id
_entity.type
_entity.pdbx_description
1 polymer ?
#
loop_
_entity_poly.entity_id
_entity_poly.type
_entity_poly.pdbx_seq_one_letter_code
_entity_poly.pdbx_strand_id
1 'polypeptide(L)'
;QKEYFKKKYISFINPEYIKFVEDKDQNIVAFSIVMPSFSQALQKAKGKLFPFGLFHLLKAKKQSKDMLFYLIGVHPEYQNKAVTAIIFNEYYDTFKAKGIENCFRTPELADNVAIHNLWKHFDPKVHCRRKTFRKNL
;
A
#
# COMPACT_ATOMS: atom_id res chain seq x y z
N GLN A 1 -0.69 -23.49 -8.26
CA GLN A 1 -1.32 -22.15 -8.31
C GLN A 1 -0.69 -21.16 -7.32
N LYS A 2 -0.59 -21.48 -6.01
CA LYS A 2 0.06 -20.62 -4.99
C LYS A 2 1.51 -20.22 -5.33
N GLU A 3 2.34 -21.16 -5.78
CA GLU A 3 3.73 -20.87 -6.19
C GLU A 3 3.83 -20.00 -7.45
N TYR A 4 2.95 -20.21 -8.43
CA TYR A 4 2.89 -19.40 -9.64
C TYR A 4 2.60 -17.93 -9.32
N PHE A 5 1.64 -17.67 -8.43
CA PHE A 5 1.35 -16.32 -7.94
C PHE A 5 2.50 -15.75 -7.11
N LYS A 6 3.12 -16.53 -6.21
CA LYS A 6 4.31 -16.06 -5.47
C LYS A 6 5.41 -15.63 -6.43
N LYS A 7 5.84 -16.48 -7.36
CA LYS A 7 6.97 -16.18 -8.26
C LYS A 7 6.68 -15.01 -9.21
N LYS A 8 5.42 -14.88 -9.67
CA LYS A 8 5.00 -13.82 -10.60
C LYS A 8 4.86 -12.45 -9.94
N TYR A 9 4.35 -12.38 -8.71
CA TYR A 9 4.03 -11.10 -8.07
C TYR A 9 5.14 -10.63 -7.10
N ILE A 10 5.86 -11.53 -6.43
CA ILE A 10 6.96 -11.16 -5.52
C ILE A 10 8.06 -10.38 -6.27
N SER A 11 8.35 -10.74 -7.53
CA SER A 11 9.36 -10.06 -8.32
C SER A 11 9.01 -8.61 -8.66
N PHE A 12 7.73 -8.19 -8.55
CA PHE A 12 7.29 -6.81 -8.76
C PHE A 12 7.16 -6.01 -7.48
N ILE A 13 7.10 -6.67 -6.32
CA ILE A 13 7.02 -6.00 -5.02
C ILE A 13 8.44 -5.68 -4.56
N ASN A 14 8.70 -4.45 -4.15
CA ASN A 14 9.97 -4.14 -3.49
C ASN A 14 9.85 -4.61 -2.04
N PRO A 15 10.71 -5.54 -1.59
CA PRO A 15 10.64 -6.08 -0.22
C PRO A 15 10.71 -4.98 0.85
N GLU A 16 11.43 -3.89 0.56
CA GLU A 16 11.56 -2.71 1.42
C GLU A 16 10.23 -2.02 1.78
N TYR A 17 9.17 -2.22 0.98
CA TYR A 17 7.85 -1.66 1.23
C TYR A 17 6.89 -2.65 1.90
N ILE A 18 7.37 -3.86 2.21
CA ILE A 18 6.67 -4.80 3.07
C ILE A 18 7.30 -4.72 4.45
N LYS A 19 6.50 -4.43 5.47
CA LYS A 19 6.95 -4.37 6.86
C LYS A 19 6.21 -5.43 7.66
N PHE A 20 6.94 -6.10 8.55
CA PHE A 20 6.39 -7.04 9.52
C PHE A 20 6.70 -6.54 10.92
N VAL A 21 5.81 -6.81 11.86
CA VAL A 21 6.03 -6.59 13.28
C VAL A 21 5.98 -7.94 13.96
N GLU A 22 7.00 -8.24 14.73
CA GLU A 22 7.12 -9.45 15.53
C GLU A 22 6.97 -9.14 17.01
N ASP A 23 6.43 -10.07 17.78
CA ASP A 23 6.46 -9.99 19.24
C ASP A 23 7.78 -10.55 19.82
N LYS A 24 7.87 -10.54 21.15
CA LYS A 24 9.04 -11.04 21.90
C LYS A 24 9.37 -12.51 21.63
N ASP A 25 8.40 -13.29 21.16
CA ASP A 25 8.52 -14.73 20.90
C ASP A 25 8.68 -15.00 19.39
N GLN A 26 8.96 -13.96 18.59
CA GLN A 26 9.15 -14.02 17.12
C GLN A 26 7.89 -14.39 16.33
N ASN A 27 6.70 -14.19 16.90
CA ASN A 27 5.45 -14.37 16.15
C ASN A 27 5.15 -13.10 15.35
N ILE A 28 4.76 -13.25 14.08
CA ILE A 28 4.31 -12.12 13.27
C ILE A 28 2.93 -11.66 13.76
N VAL A 29 2.89 -10.48 14.37
CA VAL A 29 1.68 -9.90 14.96
C VAL A 29 1.05 -8.82 14.08
N ALA A 30 1.81 -8.25 13.15
CA ALA A 30 1.26 -7.36 12.14
C ALA A 30 2.10 -7.38 10.86
N PHE A 31 1.47 -6.94 9.77
CA PHE A 31 2.14 -6.70 8.51
C PHE A 31 1.54 -5.49 7.80
N SER A 32 2.34 -4.88 6.93
CA SER A 32 1.89 -3.85 6.02
C SER A 32 2.50 -4.02 4.64
N ILE A 33 1.70 -3.72 3.62
CA ILE A 33 2.09 -3.76 2.22
C ILE A 33 1.84 -2.37 1.62
N VAL A 34 2.93 -1.74 1.18
CA VAL A 34 2.91 -0.50 0.40
C VAL A 34 3.48 -0.79 -0.98
N MET A 35 2.96 -0.12 -2.01
CA MET A 35 3.47 -0.27 -3.37
C MET A 35 3.66 1.09 -4.08
N PRO A 36 4.64 1.20 -4.98
CA PRO A 36 4.75 2.36 -5.87
C PRO A 36 3.54 2.51 -6.76
N SER A 37 3.17 3.77 -7.00
CA SER A 37 2.15 4.11 -7.97
C SER A 37 2.60 3.76 -9.37
N PHE A 38 1.85 2.86 -9.99
CA PHE A 38 2.01 2.52 -11.40
C PHE A 38 1.05 3.32 -12.30
N SER A 39 0.21 4.19 -11.74
CA SER A 39 -0.84 4.91 -12.48
C SER A 39 -0.29 5.68 -13.68
N GLN A 40 0.77 6.50 -13.50
CA GLN A 40 1.38 7.24 -14.60
C GLN A 40 2.08 6.32 -15.60
N ALA A 41 2.74 5.26 -15.13
CA ALA A 41 3.42 4.31 -16.01
C ALA A 41 2.45 3.54 -16.89
N LEU A 42 1.33 3.08 -16.32
CA LEU A 42 0.25 2.41 -17.05
C LEU A 42 -0.40 3.34 -18.08
N GLN A 43 -0.63 4.60 -17.74
CA GLN A 43 -1.10 5.61 -18.69
C GLN A 43 -0.13 5.81 -19.86
N LYS A 44 1.18 5.92 -19.59
CA LYS A 44 2.22 6.03 -20.63
C LYS A 44 2.32 4.78 -21.50
N ALA A 45 2.14 3.59 -20.91
CA ALA A 45 2.16 2.33 -21.63
C ALA A 45 0.95 2.17 -22.58
N LYS A 46 -0.15 2.90 -22.37
CA LYS A 46 -1.38 2.84 -23.21
C LYS A 46 -1.87 1.41 -23.46
N GLY A 47 -1.79 0.56 -22.44
CA GLY A 47 -2.20 -0.85 -22.51
C GLY A 47 -1.25 -1.79 -23.27
N LYS A 48 -0.10 -1.32 -23.75
CA LYS A 48 0.90 -2.13 -24.46
C LYS A 48 2.18 -2.24 -23.64
N LEU A 49 2.70 -3.47 -23.50
CA LEU A 49 3.96 -3.71 -22.78
C LEU A 49 5.18 -3.41 -23.65
N PHE A 50 5.09 -3.64 -24.96
CA PHE A 50 6.16 -3.42 -25.93
C PHE A 50 5.83 -2.29 -26.90
N PRO A 51 6.85 -1.55 -27.38
CA PRO A 51 8.28 -1.69 -27.04
C PRO A 51 8.70 -0.99 -25.74
N PHE A 52 7.98 0.04 -25.28
CA PHE A 52 8.43 0.89 -24.15
C PHE A 52 7.59 0.78 -22.86
N GLY A 53 6.47 0.05 -22.88
CA GLY A 53 5.58 -0.09 -21.73
C GLY A 53 6.26 -0.71 -20.50
N LEU A 54 7.06 -1.77 -20.71
CA LEU A 54 7.81 -2.41 -19.64
C LEU A 54 8.81 -1.44 -18.99
N PHE A 55 9.47 -0.59 -19.79
CA PHE A 55 10.40 0.41 -19.28
C PHE A 55 9.68 1.42 -18.36
N HIS A 56 8.48 1.88 -18.75
CA HIS A 56 7.69 2.77 -17.89
C HIS A 56 7.33 2.12 -16.55
N LEU A 57 6.95 0.84 -16.55
CA LEU A 57 6.61 0.10 -15.33
C LEU A 57 7.84 -0.10 -14.43
N LEU A 58 8.97 -0.54 -14.99
CA LEU A 58 10.21 -0.71 -14.23
C LEU A 58 10.72 0.61 -13.65
N LYS A 59 10.57 1.71 -14.39
CA LYS A 59 10.90 3.06 -13.90
C LYS A 59 10.02 3.45 -12.72
N ALA A 60 8.69 3.26 -12.82
CA ALA A 60 7.78 3.54 -11.71
C ALA A 60 8.08 2.68 -10.48
N LYS A 61 8.38 1.39 -10.66
CA LYS A 61 8.75 0.49 -9.57
C LYS A 61 9.94 1.02 -8.73
N LYS A 62 10.93 1.65 -9.38
CA LYS A 62 12.16 2.10 -8.72
C LYS A 62 12.13 3.57 -8.27
N GLN A 63 11.41 4.43 -9.01
CA GLN A 63 11.54 5.88 -8.89
C GLN A 63 10.21 6.60 -8.59
N SER A 64 9.12 5.87 -8.35
CA SER A 64 7.84 6.51 -7.99
C SER A 64 7.99 7.34 -6.71
N LYS A 65 7.50 8.58 -6.76
CA LYS A 65 7.36 9.49 -5.61
C LYS A 65 6.01 9.37 -4.91
N ASP A 66 5.12 8.59 -5.52
CA ASP A 66 3.79 8.30 -5.03
C ASP A 66 3.75 6.85 -4.52
N MET A 67 3.31 6.66 -3.28
CA MET A 67 3.11 5.37 -2.63
C MET A 67 1.63 5.07 -2.43
N LEU A 68 1.24 3.80 -2.54
CA LEU A 68 -0.10 3.32 -2.21
C LEU A 68 -0.04 2.38 -1.00
N PHE A 69 -0.74 2.75 0.06
CA PHE A 69 -1.04 1.88 1.19
C PHE A 69 -2.09 0.86 0.76
N TYR A 70 -1.66 -0.40 0.58
CA TYR A 70 -2.50 -1.47 0.05
C TYR A 70 -3.25 -2.20 1.13
N LEU A 71 -2.53 -2.65 2.16
CA LEU A 71 -3.08 -3.48 3.22
C LEU A 71 -2.23 -3.35 4.48
N ILE A 72 -2.91 -3.16 5.60
CA ILE A 72 -2.32 -3.30 6.93
C ILE A 72 -3.17 -4.34 7.67
N GLY A 73 -2.51 -5.36 8.21
CA GLY A 73 -3.14 -6.38 9.03
C GLY A 73 -2.50 -6.39 10.41
N VAL A 74 -3.32 -6.36 11.45
CA VAL A 74 -2.87 -6.49 12.85
C VAL A 74 -3.65 -7.61 13.50
N HIS A 75 -2.93 -8.53 14.13
CA HIS A 75 -3.51 -9.63 14.89
C HIS A 75 -4.49 -9.08 15.93
N PRO A 76 -5.69 -9.66 16.11
CA PRO A 76 -6.73 -9.11 17.00
C PRO A 76 -6.24 -8.75 18.41
N GLU A 77 -5.41 -9.60 19.02
CA GLU A 77 -4.84 -9.40 20.35
C GLU A 77 -3.86 -8.22 20.45
N TYR A 78 -3.38 -7.73 19.31
CA TYR A 78 -2.43 -6.64 19.17
C TYR A 78 -3.07 -5.36 18.62
N GLN A 79 -4.38 -5.38 18.35
CA GLN A 79 -5.14 -4.18 18.03
C GLN A 79 -5.18 -3.23 19.24
N ASN A 80 -5.24 -1.93 18.96
CA ASN A 80 -5.21 -0.86 19.97
C ASN A 80 -3.94 -0.79 20.84
N LYS A 81 -2.90 -1.60 20.56
CA LYS A 81 -1.59 -1.54 21.22
C LYS A 81 -0.55 -0.69 20.46
N ALA A 82 -1.02 0.30 19.70
CA ALA A 82 -0.19 1.20 18.89
C ALA A 82 0.74 0.51 17.86
N VAL A 83 0.51 -0.76 17.51
CA VAL A 83 1.33 -1.49 16.53
C VAL A 83 1.38 -0.78 15.17
N THR A 84 0.28 -0.18 14.75
CA THR A 84 0.22 0.59 13.51
C THR A 84 1.11 1.84 13.54
N ALA A 85 1.34 2.44 14.71
CA ALA A 85 2.26 3.58 14.84
C ALA A 85 3.72 3.16 14.61
N ILE A 86 4.11 1.97 15.08
CA ILE A 86 5.43 1.39 14.81
C ILE A 86 5.63 1.21 13.30
N ILE A 87 4.62 0.65 12.62
CA ILE A 87 4.62 0.47 11.17
C ILE A 87 4.79 1.81 10.44
N PHE A 88 4.05 2.84 10.84
CA PHE A 88 4.15 4.15 10.20
C PHE A 88 5.47 4.87 10.48
N ASN A 89 6.06 4.71 11.67
CA ASN A 89 7.38 5.24 11.96
C ASN A 89 8.45 4.62 11.04
N GLU A 90 8.41 3.30 10.88
CA GLU A 90 9.33 2.58 9.99
C GLU A 90 9.14 2.97 8.51
N TYR A 91 7.89 3.23 8.08
CA TYR A 91 7.65 3.78 6.75
C TYR A 91 8.11 5.21 6.61
N TYR A 92 7.97 6.05 7.64
CA TYR A 92 8.43 7.43 7.60
C TYR A 92 9.92 7.50 7.29
N ASP A 93 10.75 6.70 7.96
CA ASP A 93 12.19 6.62 7.70
C ASP A 93 12.48 6.11 6.29
N THR A 94 11.78 5.04 5.87
CA THR A 94 11.91 4.46 4.52
C THR A 94 11.54 5.47 3.43
N PHE A 95 10.47 6.22 3.62
CA PHE A 95 9.93 7.19 2.67
C PHE A 95 10.79 8.45 2.60
N LYS A 96 11.25 8.94 3.75
CA LYS A 96 12.16 10.08 3.84
C LYS A 96 13.47 9.80 3.11
N ALA A 97 14.08 8.63 3.33
CA ALA A 97 15.33 8.24 2.66
C ALA A 97 15.20 8.15 1.13
N LYS A 98 14.00 7.84 0.62
CA LYS A 98 13.72 7.75 -0.82
C LYS A 98 13.14 9.04 -1.42
N GLY A 99 12.91 10.04 -0.59
CA GLY A 99 12.23 11.28 -0.94
C GLY A 99 10.87 11.02 -1.58
N ILE A 100 10.06 10.14 -0.97
CA ILE A 100 8.65 9.96 -1.33
C ILE A 100 7.90 11.24 -0.98
N GLU A 101 7.00 11.68 -1.86
CA GLU A 101 6.27 12.93 -1.72
C GLU A 101 4.81 12.70 -1.32
N ASN A 102 4.16 11.72 -1.96
CA ASN A 102 2.73 11.49 -1.76
C ASN A 102 2.44 10.06 -1.31
N CYS A 103 1.44 9.95 -0.44
CA CYS A 103 0.89 8.68 0.00
C CYS A 103 -0.61 8.63 -0.28
N PHE A 104 -1.03 7.58 -0.96
CA PHE A 104 -2.41 7.32 -1.33
C PHE A 104 -2.92 6.10 -0.58
N ARG A 105 -4.20 6.16 -0.21
CA ARG A 105 -4.92 5.04 0.37
C ARG A 105 -5.76 4.38 -0.71
N THR A 106 -5.92 3.07 -0.63
CA THR A 106 -6.91 2.35 -1.43
C THR A 106 -8.33 2.68 -0.94
N PRO A 107 -9.39 2.34 -1.69
CA PRO A 107 -10.75 2.62 -1.26
C PRO A 107 -11.06 1.97 0.10
N GLU A 108 -11.36 2.82 1.09
CA GLU A 108 -11.77 2.44 2.44
C GLU A 108 -13.30 2.62 2.57
N LEU A 109 -13.95 1.79 3.40
CA LEU A 109 -15.37 1.91 3.66
C LEU A 109 -15.69 3.24 4.37
N ALA A 110 -16.74 3.93 3.90
CA ALA A 110 -17.07 5.26 4.39
C ALA A 110 -17.49 5.28 5.87
N ASP A 111 -18.04 4.18 6.38
CA ASP A 111 -18.52 3.97 7.74
C ASP A 111 -17.48 3.32 8.67
N ASN A 112 -16.27 3.05 8.19
CA ASN A 112 -15.19 2.53 9.04
C ASN A 112 -14.61 3.65 9.93
N VAL A 113 -15.18 3.84 11.12
CA VAL A 113 -14.73 4.88 12.06
C VAL A 113 -13.28 4.65 12.52
N ALA A 114 -12.86 3.39 12.67
CA ALA A 114 -11.51 3.06 13.12
C ALA A 114 -10.44 3.53 12.12
N ILE A 115 -10.65 3.34 10.82
CA ILE A 115 -9.69 3.77 9.80
C ILE A 115 -9.65 5.31 9.68
N HIS A 116 -10.79 5.99 9.79
CA HIS A 116 -10.81 7.46 9.80
C HIS A 116 -10.05 8.03 11.01
N ASN A 117 -10.21 7.39 12.18
CA ASN A 117 -9.47 7.77 13.38
C ASN A 117 -7.97 7.53 13.27
N LEU A 118 -7.54 6.50 12.54
CA LEU A 118 -6.13 6.26 12.26
C LEU A 118 -5.51 7.40 11.45
N TRP A 119 -6.23 7.87 10.42
CA TRP A 119 -5.70 8.85 9.47
C TRP A 119 -5.86 10.31 9.91
N LYS A 120 -6.71 10.61 10.90
CA LYS A 120 -7.03 12.01 11.28
C LYS A 120 -5.83 12.89 11.60
N HIS A 121 -4.72 12.29 12.06
CA HIS A 121 -3.50 12.99 12.42
C HIS A 121 -2.53 13.22 11.25
N PHE A 122 -2.84 12.71 10.06
CA PHE A 122 -2.03 12.83 8.84
C PHE A 122 -2.59 13.86 7.85
N ASP A 123 -3.52 14.72 8.27
CA ASP A 123 -4.23 15.70 7.43
C ASP A 123 -4.67 15.13 6.04
N PRO A 124 -5.49 14.05 6.03
CA PRO A 124 -5.73 13.31 4.81
C PRO A 124 -6.71 14.04 3.87
N LYS A 125 -6.28 14.32 2.64
CA LYS A 125 -7.15 14.87 1.58
C LYS A 125 -7.95 13.78 0.86
N VAL A 126 -9.28 13.87 0.89
CA VAL A 126 -10.17 13.00 0.10
C VAL A 126 -10.24 13.52 -1.35
N HIS A 127 -9.74 12.73 -2.30
CA HIS A 127 -9.74 13.06 -3.73
C HIS A 127 -10.79 12.30 -4.55
N CYS A 128 -11.38 11.24 -3.99
CA CYS A 128 -12.41 10.43 -4.66
C CYS A 128 -13.33 9.77 -3.64
N ARG A 129 -14.64 9.75 -3.92
CA ARG A 129 -15.64 8.92 -3.22
C ARG A 129 -16.44 8.14 -4.26
N ARG A 130 -16.77 6.89 -3.95
CA ARG A 130 -17.53 5.99 -4.83
C ARG A 130 -18.62 5.31 -4.01
N LYS A 131 -19.78 5.06 -4.61
CA LYS A 131 -20.88 4.30 -4.01
C LYS A 131 -21.48 3.40 -5.08
N THR A 132 -21.68 2.13 -4.74
CA THR A 132 -22.32 1.14 -5.61
C THR A 132 -23.73 0.91 -5.12
N PHE A 133 -24.71 0.96 -6.03
CA PHE A 133 -26.11 0.67 -5.72
C PHE A 133 -26.52 -0.60 -6.45
N ARG A 134 -27.37 -1.41 -5.82
CA ARG A 134 -27.97 -2.60 -6.44
C ARG A 134 -29.47 -2.35 -6.57
N LYS A 135 -30.00 -2.49 -7.79
CA LYS A 135 -31.45 -2.61 -8.02
C LYS A 135 -31.83 -4.08 -7.92
N ASN A 136 -32.77 -4.41 -7.05
CA ASN A 136 -33.42 -5.70 -7.09
C ASN A 136 -34.43 -5.65 -8.25
N LEU A 137 -34.23 -6.52 -9.24
CA LEU A 137 -35.13 -6.69 -10.39
C LEU A 137 -36.11 -7.81 -10.06
#